data_AF-A0A5B2Z456-F1
#
_entry.id   AF-A0A5B2Z456-F1
#
_cell.length_a   1.000
_cell.length_b   1.000
_cell.length_c   1.000
_cell.angle_alpha   90.00
_cell.angle_beta   90.00
_cell.angle_gamma   90.00
#
_symmetry.space_group_name_H-M   'P 1'
#
loop_
_entity.id
_entity.type
_entity.pdbx_description
1 polymer ?
#
loop_
_entity_poly.entity_id
_entity_poly.type
_entity_poly.pdbx_seq_one_letter_code
_entity_poly.pdbx_strand_id
1 'polypeptide(L)'
;MNYNSVQANPKSNSTEFLIGGDDDGDGLLNSWEINGLDINNDGNIDLDLPAMGSDPSHKDIFVEVDFMENHRPNQAALDEVITSFANSPSVNPDGNNGINLHINIDEQLPHEDNMNSDDLYEYKGLHLGNVVERADANRDNVINAREIATHYAIFGHTQPYSTSSGESPNMPGKEFMVTLGASKWGSDPATGHNVGSIDQQSGTFMHELGHNLGLDHGGWNDINCKPNYLSVMNYAYQMSSLLGNRTLDYSRSVLPLLNENNLNEVEGLGMSTPPNMISAYGPPPIKFTFTGIPVDWSRDDTTTDLGVHADINNIPSEGCLRSSGENLAGYNDWASLTFGDVSNGTGSTHSGAGQKEFTTEDLIGHRILLWESIKDLAYPVNPIYYNFSNPTEVQNYQLTNAILNDTYNNMTNLLVTSQLKNAINQTNELKELYKVTNDTKPIWYMDNMVTVLQKQI
;
A
#
# COMPACT_ATOMS: atom_id res chain seq x y z
N MET A 1 1.20 40.87 -58.46
CA MET A 1 0.14 40.16 -57.70
C MET A 1 0.60 40.15 -56.26
N ASN A 2 -0.08 40.95 -55.43
CA ASN A 2 0.37 41.34 -54.11
C ASN A 2 0.12 40.25 -53.06
N TYR A 3 1.11 40.11 -52.20
CA TYR A 3 1.03 39.56 -50.86
C TYR A 3 -0.04 40.28 -50.02
N ASN A 4 -0.83 39.51 -49.26
CA ASN A 4 -1.51 39.87 -48.00
C ASN A 4 -2.01 38.54 -47.39
N SER A 5 -1.29 38.00 -46.39
CA SER A 5 -1.52 38.20 -44.95
C SER A 5 -2.71 37.38 -44.41
N VAL A 6 -2.43 36.18 -43.90
CA VAL A 6 -3.25 35.59 -42.84
C VAL A 6 -2.52 35.83 -41.54
N GLN A 7 -3.14 36.61 -40.66
CA GLN A 7 -2.64 36.95 -39.34
C GLN A 7 -2.48 35.67 -38.51
N ALA A 8 -1.33 35.54 -37.86
CA ALA A 8 -1.15 34.64 -36.75
C ALA A 8 -2.17 35.01 -35.65
N ASN A 9 -2.93 34.03 -35.18
CA ASN A 9 -3.69 34.14 -33.96
C ASN A 9 -2.77 33.68 -32.81
N PRO A 10 -2.34 34.55 -31.89
CA PRO A 10 -1.56 34.15 -30.73
C PRO A 10 -2.50 33.81 -29.57
N LYS A 11 -2.24 32.67 -28.92
CA LYS A 11 -2.81 32.13 -27.66
C LYS A 11 -3.94 31.09 -27.80
N SER A 12 -3.53 29.83 -27.86
CA SER A 12 -4.14 28.76 -27.06
C SER A 12 -3.04 27.77 -26.66
N ASN A 13 -2.33 28.06 -25.57
CA ASN A 13 -1.64 27.00 -24.82
C ASN A 13 -2.70 26.31 -23.96
N SER A 14 -3.59 25.56 -24.60
CA SER A 14 -4.31 24.47 -23.94
C SER A 14 -3.52 23.23 -24.31
N THR A 15 -2.80 22.66 -23.36
CA THR A 15 -2.38 21.26 -23.44
C THR A 15 -3.64 20.44 -23.71
N GLU A 16 -3.75 19.87 -24.90
CA GLU A 16 -4.78 18.87 -25.16
C GLU A 16 -4.38 17.62 -24.39
N PHE A 17 -4.99 17.41 -23.21
CA PHE A 17 -4.85 16.16 -22.46
C PHE A 17 -5.27 14.99 -23.35
N LEU A 18 -4.44 13.95 -23.39
CA LEU A 18 -4.87 12.71 -24.03
C LEU A 18 -5.96 12.09 -23.15
N ILE A 19 -7.18 11.99 -23.67
CA ILE A 19 -8.35 11.56 -22.88
C ILE A 19 -8.14 10.21 -22.20
N GLY A 20 -7.41 9.28 -22.82
CA GLY A 20 -7.05 7.97 -22.21
C GLY A 20 -5.64 7.91 -21.60
N GLY A 21 -5.00 9.06 -21.38
CA GLY A 21 -3.71 9.17 -20.69
C GLY A 21 -3.87 9.42 -19.19
N ASP A 22 -2.73 9.49 -18.53
CA ASP A 22 -2.52 9.89 -17.14
C ASP A 22 -1.31 10.83 -17.22
N ASP A 23 -1.57 12.14 -17.33
CA ASP A 23 -0.56 13.12 -17.69
C ASP A 23 0.38 13.44 -16.53
N ASP A 24 -0.10 13.34 -15.29
CA ASP A 24 0.71 13.57 -14.10
C ASP A 24 1.27 12.29 -13.47
N GLY A 25 0.72 11.10 -13.77
CA GLY A 25 1.25 9.82 -13.34
C GLY A 25 0.82 9.39 -11.94
N ASP A 26 -0.33 9.83 -11.45
CA ASP A 26 -0.89 9.40 -10.15
C ASP A 26 -1.78 8.14 -10.22
N GLY A 27 -1.91 7.54 -11.42
CA GLY A 27 -2.70 6.34 -11.64
C GLY A 27 -4.20 6.58 -11.82
N LEU A 28 -4.64 7.85 -11.89
CA LEU A 28 -5.97 8.26 -12.32
C LEU A 28 -5.88 8.69 -13.79
N LEU A 29 -6.85 8.30 -14.60
CA LEU A 29 -6.86 8.73 -16.01
C LEU A 29 -7.37 10.16 -16.11
N ASN A 30 -6.77 10.94 -17.02
CA ASN A 30 -7.21 12.30 -17.35
C ASN A 30 -8.72 12.37 -17.60
N SER A 31 -9.31 11.37 -18.27
CA SER A 31 -10.77 11.32 -18.50
C SER A 31 -11.57 11.22 -17.22
N TRP A 32 -11.08 10.45 -16.25
CA TRP A 32 -11.73 10.24 -14.96
C TRP A 32 -11.66 11.52 -14.13
N GLU A 33 -10.53 12.21 -14.15
CA GLU A 33 -10.32 13.43 -13.38
C GLU A 33 -11.03 14.66 -13.99
N ILE A 34 -11.30 14.65 -15.29
CA ILE A 34 -12.02 15.72 -15.99
C ILE A 34 -13.53 15.49 -15.96
N ASN A 35 -13.99 14.25 -16.14
CA ASN A 35 -15.40 13.94 -16.39
C ASN A 35 -16.05 13.08 -15.30
N GLY A 36 -15.27 12.53 -14.37
CA GLY A 36 -15.69 11.46 -13.47
C GLY A 36 -15.42 10.07 -14.04
N LEU A 37 -15.35 9.09 -13.15
CA LEU A 37 -15.18 7.67 -13.48
C LEU A 37 -16.56 7.03 -13.72
N ASP A 38 -16.77 6.55 -14.94
CA ASP A 38 -17.87 5.67 -15.35
C ASP A 38 -17.24 4.30 -15.70
N ILE A 39 -17.35 3.34 -14.80
CA ILE A 39 -16.67 2.04 -14.90
C ILE A 39 -17.37 1.12 -15.90
N ASN A 40 -18.66 1.33 -16.15
CA ASN A 40 -19.48 0.45 -16.97
C ASN A 40 -19.82 1.03 -18.37
N ASN A 41 -19.43 2.29 -18.62
CA ASN A 41 -19.68 3.07 -19.84
C ASN A 41 -21.18 3.19 -20.20
N ASP A 42 -22.07 3.28 -19.22
CA ASP A 42 -23.50 3.48 -19.45
C ASP A 42 -23.89 4.96 -19.61
N GLY A 43 -22.92 5.88 -19.42
CA GLY A 43 -23.09 7.32 -19.56
C GLY A 43 -23.52 8.02 -18.27
N ASN A 44 -23.67 7.30 -17.16
CA ASN A 44 -23.82 7.86 -15.82
C ASN A 44 -22.49 7.72 -15.08
N ILE A 45 -22.05 8.81 -14.43
CA ILE A 45 -20.82 8.81 -13.65
C ILE A 45 -21.03 8.02 -12.34
N ASP A 46 -20.13 7.09 -12.07
CA ASP A 46 -20.12 6.27 -10.86
C ASP A 46 -19.34 6.94 -9.71
N LEU A 47 -18.28 7.69 -10.03
CA LEU A 47 -17.50 8.47 -9.05
C LEU A 47 -17.10 9.83 -9.64
N ASP A 48 -17.54 10.90 -9.00
CA ASP A 48 -17.26 12.29 -9.41
C ASP A 48 -15.91 12.76 -8.84
N LEU A 49 -14.81 12.24 -9.38
CA LEU A 49 -13.45 12.67 -9.04
C LEU A 49 -13.23 14.18 -9.20
N PRO A 50 -13.74 14.86 -10.26
CA PRO A 50 -13.64 16.32 -10.35
C PRO A 50 -14.25 17.03 -9.12
N ALA A 51 -15.40 16.55 -8.62
CA ALA A 51 -16.01 17.10 -7.41
C ALA A 51 -15.24 16.75 -6.13
N MET A 52 -14.47 15.66 -6.13
CA MET A 52 -13.55 15.29 -5.05
C MET A 52 -12.24 16.10 -5.09
N GLY A 53 -11.98 16.81 -6.19
CA GLY A 53 -10.87 17.75 -6.32
C GLY A 53 -9.69 17.24 -7.14
N SER A 54 -9.90 16.23 -7.99
CA SER A 54 -8.85 15.74 -8.90
C SER A 54 -8.42 16.81 -9.91
N ASP A 55 -7.14 16.79 -10.29
CA ASP A 55 -6.52 17.65 -11.28
C ASP A 55 -5.61 16.83 -12.20
N PRO A 56 -5.96 16.64 -13.49
CA PRO A 56 -5.16 15.85 -14.43
C PRO A 56 -3.75 16.40 -14.72
N SER A 57 -3.41 17.54 -14.13
CA SER A 57 -2.09 18.15 -14.23
C SER A 57 -1.34 18.21 -12.90
N HIS A 58 -1.87 17.63 -11.82
CA HIS A 58 -1.27 17.63 -10.51
C HIS A 58 -1.68 16.42 -9.65
N LYS A 59 -0.73 15.51 -9.40
CA LYS A 59 -0.99 14.21 -8.76
C LYS A 59 -1.91 14.30 -7.56
N ASP A 60 -2.90 13.42 -7.52
CA ASP A 60 -3.85 13.24 -6.45
C ASP A 60 -3.73 11.86 -5.80
N ILE A 61 -4.00 11.80 -4.50
CA ILE A 61 -4.20 10.54 -3.78
C ILE A 61 -5.46 10.70 -2.94
N PHE A 62 -6.43 9.81 -3.12
CA PHE A 62 -7.64 9.77 -2.31
C PHE A 62 -7.52 8.70 -1.23
N VAL A 63 -7.83 9.09 0.02
CA VAL A 63 -7.90 8.18 1.16
C VAL A 63 -9.23 8.37 1.86
N GLU A 64 -10.02 7.31 1.96
CA GLU A 64 -11.18 7.24 2.81
C GLU A 64 -10.78 6.69 4.18
N VAL A 65 -11.22 7.34 5.25
CA VAL A 65 -10.85 7.03 6.61
C VAL A 65 -12.09 6.80 7.46
N ASP A 66 -12.27 5.54 7.86
CA ASP A 66 -13.21 5.17 8.90
C ASP A 66 -12.51 5.05 10.25
N PHE A 67 -13.27 5.10 11.33
CA PHE A 67 -12.71 5.09 12.68
C PHE A 67 -13.63 4.42 13.68
N MET A 68 -13.07 3.63 14.61
CA MET A 68 -13.86 3.07 15.71
C MET A 68 -14.31 4.16 16.70
N GLU A 69 -15.37 3.89 17.47
CA GLU A 69 -15.78 4.77 18.57
C GLU A 69 -14.58 5.12 19.48
N ASN A 70 -14.41 6.41 19.81
CA ASN A 70 -13.26 6.98 20.52
C ASN A 70 -11.92 6.99 19.76
N HIS A 71 -11.86 6.53 18.52
CA HIS A 71 -10.65 6.49 17.68
C HIS A 71 -10.67 7.46 16.50
N ARG A 72 -11.54 8.48 16.52
CA ARG A 72 -11.55 9.49 15.46
C ARG A 72 -10.16 10.14 15.31
N PRO A 73 -9.58 10.17 14.09
CA PRO A 73 -8.27 10.77 13.88
C PRO A 73 -8.27 12.26 14.25
N ASN A 74 -7.14 12.73 14.76
CA ASN A 74 -6.92 14.13 15.04
C ASN A 74 -6.69 14.87 13.71
N GLN A 75 -7.50 15.90 13.44
CA GLN A 75 -7.39 16.67 12.19
C GLN A 75 -5.98 17.25 11.99
N ALA A 76 -5.32 17.74 13.05
CA ALA A 76 -3.98 18.31 12.93
C ALA A 76 -2.94 17.25 12.52
N ALA A 77 -3.13 15.98 12.90
CA ALA A 77 -2.25 14.90 12.47
C ALA A 77 -2.41 14.62 10.97
N LEU A 78 -3.64 14.61 10.47
CA LEU A 78 -3.91 14.46 9.02
C LEU A 78 -3.37 15.66 8.23
N ASP A 79 -3.55 16.88 8.74
CA ASP A 79 -3.04 18.11 8.12
C ASP A 79 -1.50 18.11 8.01
N GLU A 80 -0.78 17.52 8.97
CA GLU A 80 0.68 17.33 8.89
C GLU A 80 1.07 16.41 7.72
N VAL A 81 0.32 15.31 7.52
CA VAL A 81 0.56 14.39 6.40
C VAL A 81 0.25 15.07 5.07
N ILE A 82 -0.91 15.72 4.96
CA ILE A 82 -1.29 16.50 3.76
C ILE A 82 -0.22 17.53 3.42
N THR A 83 0.29 18.25 4.43
CA THR A 83 1.38 19.22 4.27
C THR A 83 2.67 18.56 3.78
N SER A 84 2.99 17.34 4.24
CA SER A 84 4.17 16.61 3.78
C SER A 84 4.08 16.25 2.30
N PHE A 85 2.95 15.70 1.85
CA PHE A 85 2.68 15.38 0.44
C PHE A 85 2.67 16.63 -0.45
N ALA A 86 2.04 17.71 -0.01
CA ALA A 86 2.05 18.99 -0.75
C ALA A 86 3.46 19.58 -0.89
N ASN A 87 4.35 19.35 0.08
CA ASN A 87 5.74 19.79 0.03
C ASN A 87 6.70 18.75 -0.61
N SER A 88 6.18 17.64 -1.14
CA SER A 88 6.99 16.61 -1.78
C SER A 88 7.74 17.17 -3.01
N PRO A 89 8.86 16.56 -3.43
CA PRO A 89 9.59 16.99 -4.63
C PRO A 89 8.97 16.46 -5.94
N SER A 90 7.80 15.83 -5.87
CA SER A 90 7.09 15.26 -7.02
C SER A 90 6.81 16.35 -8.05
N VAL A 91 7.19 16.12 -9.31
CA VAL A 91 7.03 17.08 -10.40
C VAL A 91 5.73 16.82 -11.13
N ASN A 92 5.03 17.87 -11.54
CA ASN A 92 3.74 17.78 -12.22
C ASN A 92 3.70 18.61 -13.52
N PRO A 93 2.79 18.27 -14.47
CA PRO A 93 2.59 19.02 -15.71
C PRO A 93 2.24 20.50 -15.52
N ASP A 94 1.55 20.86 -14.44
CA ASP A 94 1.21 22.25 -14.10
C ASP A 94 2.42 23.12 -13.73
N GLY A 95 3.59 22.50 -13.52
CA GLY A 95 4.84 23.15 -13.13
C GLY A 95 5.01 23.40 -11.64
N ASN A 96 4.07 22.98 -10.81
CA ASN A 96 4.17 23.01 -9.35
C ASN A 96 4.57 21.63 -8.83
N ASN A 97 5.48 21.62 -7.86
CA ASN A 97 5.79 20.37 -7.17
C ASN A 97 4.74 20.08 -6.09
N GLY A 98 4.56 18.80 -5.77
CA GLY A 98 3.66 18.35 -4.71
C GLY A 98 2.81 17.16 -5.13
N ILE A 99 2.03 16.67 -4.17
CA ILE A 99 0.93 15.74 -4.39
C ILE A 99 -0.24 16.26 -3.55
N ASN A 100 -1.42 16.33 -4.14
CA ASN A 100 -2.68 16.63 -3.46
C ASN A 100 -3.16 15.37 -2.74
N LEU A 101 -2.97 15.30 -1.42
CA LEU A 101 -3.51 14.22 -0.61
C LEU A 101 -4.90 14.60 -0.10
N HIS A 102 -5.92 13.89 -0.58
CA HIS A 102 -7.32 14.08 -0.23
C HIS A 102 -7.73 13.04 0.82
N ILE A 103 -7.85 13.46 2.07
CA ILE A 103 -8.26 12.59 3.18
C ILE A 103 -9.71 12.90 3.56
N ASN A 104 -10.61 11.94 3.34
CA ASN A 104 -12.01 12.03 3.76
C ASN A 104 -12.24 11.16 5.00
N ILE A 105 -12.48 11.79 6.16
CA ILE A 105 -12.99 11.07 7.34
C ILE A 105 -14.48 10.82 7.11
N ASP A 106 -14.88 9.57 6.91
CA ASP A 106 -16.26 9.21 6.59
C ASP A 106 -17.07 8.88 7.86
N GLU A 107 -17.03 7.65 8.36
CA GLU A 107 -17.93 7.23 9.42
C GLU A 107 -17.29 6.59 10.66
N GLN A 108 -18.08 6.59 11.74
CA GLN A 108 -17.72 5.95 12.99
C GLN A 108 -18.22 4.50 13.00
N LEU A 109 -17.30 3.56 13.15
CA LEU A 109 -17.53 2.13 13.32
C LEU A 109 -17.76 1.78 14.81
N PRO A 110 -18.42 0.65 15.11
CA PRO A 110 -18.46 0.10 16.46
C PRO A 110 -17.06 -0.11 17.05
N HIS A 111 -16.91 0.03 18.37
CA HIS A 111 -15.66 -0.27 19.03
C HIS A 111 -15.39 -1.77 19.07
N GLU A 112 -14.24 -2.20 18.56
CA GLU A 112 -13.66 -3.52 18.82
C GLU A 112 -12.30 -3.34 19.50
N ASP A 113 -12.02 -4.12 20.54
CA ASP A 113 -10.74 -4.02 21.26
C ASP A 113 -9.56 -4.41 20.35
N ASN A 114 -9.78 -5.36 19.45
CA ASN A 114 -8.75 -5.91 18.58
C ASN A 114 -9.26 -5.99 17.14
N MET A 115 -8.39 -5.62 16.20
CA MET A 115 -8.64 -5.65 14.77
C MET A 115 -7.39 -6.17 14.04
N ASN A 116 -7.57 -7.12 13.14
CA ASN A 116 -6.52 -7.64 12.27
C ASN A 116 -6.84 -7.35 10.79
N SER A 117 -5.96 -7.79 9.91
CA SER A 117 -6.08 -7.57 8.46
C SER A 117 -7.34 -8.18 7.84
N ASP A 118 -7.84 -9.32 8.32
CA ASP A 118 -9.11 -9.89 7.85
C ASP A 118 -10.28 -8.95 8.23
N ASP A 119 -10.27 -8.40 9.44
CA ASP A 119 -11.27 -7.43 9.89
C ASP A 119 -11.23 -6.15 9.05
N LEU A 120 -10.04 -5.67 8.67
CA LEU A 120 -9.86 -4.51 7.78
C LEU A 120 -10.56 -4.72 6.43
N TYR A 121 -10.38 -5.88 5.81
CA TYR A 121 -11.06 -6.21 4.56
C TYR A 121 -12.57 -6.38 4.74
N GLU A 122 -13.02 -6.93 5.87
CA GLU A 122 -14.45 -7.05 6.17
C GLU A 122 -15.10 -5.68 6.31
N TYR A 123 -14.52 -4.77 7.09
CA TYR A 123 -15.03 -3.42 7.23
C TYR A 123 -15.00 -2.67 5.90
N LYS A 124 -13.90 -2.74 5.13
CA LYS A 124 -13.84 -2.15 3.79
C LYS A 124 -14.99 -2.65 2.90
N GLY A 125 -15.24 -3.96 2.87
CA GLY A 125 -16.31 -4.55 2.06
C GLY A 125 -17.71 -4.08 2.45
N LEU A 126 -17.89 -3.59 3.68
CA LEU A 126 -19.16 -3.09 4.21
C LEU A 126 -19.28 -1.56 4.19
N HIS A 127 -18.15 -0.84 4.25
CA HIS A 127 -18.09 0.58 4.56
C HIS A 127 -17.37 1.45 3.53
N LEU A 128 -16.68 0.87 2.52
CA LEU A 128 -16.13 1.69 1.43
C LEU A 128 -17.24 2.49 0.73
N GLY A 129 -17.01 3.79 0.59
CA GLY A 129 -17.95 4.80 0.07
C GLY A 129 -19.00 5.20 1.09
N ASN A 130 -19.47 6.43 1.06
CA ASN A 130 -20.37 6.95 2.10
C ASN A 130 -21.75 6.26 2.09
N VAL A 131 -22.54 6.48 3.15
CA VAL A 131 -23.88 5.87 3.33
C VAL A 131 -24.82 6.10 2.14
N VAL A 132 -24.75 7.25 1.47
CA VAL A 132 -25.60 7.55 0.31
C VAL A 132 -25.19 6.72 -0.89
N GLU A 133 -23.90 6.62 -1.16
CA GLU A 133 -23.32 5.83 -2.26
C GLU A 133 -23.60 4.33 -2.08
N ARG A 134 -23.44 3.81 -0.85
CA ARG A 134 -23.75 2.40 -0.55
C ARG A 134 -25.24 2.07 -0.62
N ALA A 135 -26.10 3.08 -0.56
CA ALA A 135 -27.56 2.94 -0.70
C ALA A 135 -28.06 3.19 -2.14
N ASP A 136 -27.19 3.61 -3.06
CA ASP A 136 -27.56 3.92 -4.44
C ASP A 136 -28.04 2.65 -5.19
N ALA A 137 -28.93 2.82 -6.16
CA ALA A 137 -29.37 1.72 -7.02
C ALA A 137 -28.23 1.16 -7.89
N ASN A 138 -27.23 1.99 -8.18
CA ASN A 138 -26.01 1.69 -8.92
C ASN A 138 -24.80 1.43 -7.99
N ARG A 139 -25.05 1.16 -6.70
CA ARG A 139 -24.01 0.98 -5.66
C ARG A 139 -22.83 0.11 -6.09
N ASP A 140 -23.05 -0.97 -6.82
CA ASP A 140 -21.97 -1.89 -7.15
C ASP A 140 -20.93 -1.22 -8.06
N ASN A 141 -21.36 -0.38 -9.01
CA ASN A 141 -20.43 0.37 -9.86
C ASN A 141 -19.78 1.54 -9.10
N VAL A 142 -20.54 2.24 -8.25
CA VAL A 142 -20.02 3.32 -7.39
C VAL A 142 -18.92 2.80 -6.46
N ILE A 143 -19.14 1.67 -5.79
CA ILE A 143 -18.15 1.09 -4.88
C ILE A 143 -16.95 0.50 -5.65
N ASN A 144 -17.16 -0.13 -6.81
CA ASN A 144 -16.05 -0.57 -7.64
C ASN A 144 -15.22 0.61 -8.18
N ALA A 145 -15.86 1.76 -8.48
CA ALA A 145 -15.17 2.96 -8.89
C ALA A 145 -14.31 3.53 -7.74
N ARG A 146 -14.81 3.52 -6.49
CA ARG A 146 -14.01 3.85 -5.30
C ARG A 146 -12.85 2.89 -5.07
N GLU A 147 -13.07 1.60 -5.25
CA GLU A 147 -12.03 0.57 -5.13
C GLU A 147 -10.83 0.84 -6.06
N ILE A 148 -11.10 1.39 -7.25
CA ILE A 148 -10.07 1.78 -8.21
C ILE A 148 -9.32 3.03 -7.75
N ALA A 149 -10.02 4.07 -7.32
CA ALA A 149 -9.44 5.41 -7.13
C ALA A 149 -9.00 5.73 -5.69
N THR A 150 -9.40 4.95 -4.70
CA THR A 150 -9.31 5.34 -3.28
C THR A 150 -8.58 4.29 -2.44
N HIS A 151 -7.63 4.74 -1.63
CA HIS A 151 -7.11 3.96 -0.50
C HIS A 151 -8.10 3.98 0.67
N TYR A 152 -8.13 2.91 1.45
CA TYR A 152 -9.02 2.75 2.59
C TYR A 152 -8.23 2.57 3.88
N ALA A 153 -8.55 3.38 4.88
CA ALA A 153 -7.87 3.37 6.17
C ALA A 153 -8.88 3.21 7.32
N ILE A 154 -8.49 2.45 8.35
CA ILE A 154 -9.24 2.41 9.61
C ILE A 154 -8.37 2.87 10.78
N PHE A 155 -8.87 3.84 11.55
CA PHE A 155 -8.37 4.11 12.90
C PHE A 155 -9.06 3.18 13.90
N GLY A 156 -8.37 2.09 14.26
CA GLY A 156 -8.83 1.07 15.19
C GLY A 156 -8.22 1.19 16.59
N HIS A 157 -8.65 0.32 17.51
CA HIS A 157 -8.12 0.27 18.87
C HIS A 157 -6.72 -0.37 18.92
N THR A 158 -6.62 -1.69 18.86
CA THR A 158 -5.34 -2.42 18.87
C THR A 158 -5.34 -3.59 17.89
N GLN A 159 -4.16 -4.15 17.60
CA GLN A 159 -4.03 -5.43 16.89
C GLN A 159 -3.97 -6.60 17.88
N PRO A 160 -4.47 -7.80 17.53
CA PRO A 160 -4.41 -8.98 18.39
C PRO A 160 -2.98 -9.28 18.87
N TYR A 161 -2.82 -9.40 20.20
CA TYR A 161 -1.54 -9.72 20.86
C TYR A 161 -0.39 -8.77 20.55
N SER A 162 -0.69 -7.60 19.99
CA SER A 162 0.29 -6.64 19.52
C SER A 162 -0.01 -5.27 20.10
N THR A 163 1.02 -4.43 20.09
CA THR A 163 0.86 -3.00 20.35
C THR A 163 1.43 -2.20 19.18
N SER A 164 1.44 -2.79 17.98
CA SER A 164 1.85 -2.09 16.75
C SER A 164 1.04 -0.81 16.59
N SER A 165 1.67 0.21 16.03
CA SER A 165 1.02 1.48 15.75
C SER A 165 0.08 1.38 14.56
N GLY A 166 0.37 0.49 13.61
CA GLY A 166 -0.40 0.30 12.38
C GLY A 166 0.00 -0.97 11.64
N GLU A 167 -0.70 -1.23 10.54
CA GLU A 167 -0.40 -2.31 9.58
C GLU A 167 -1.00 -1.97 8.21
N SER A 168 -0.20 -2.16 7.16
CA SER A 168 -0.64 -2.28 5.78
C SER A 168 -0.46 -3.75 5.34
N PRO A 169 -1.54 -4.51 5.07
CA PRO A 169 -1.42 -5.95 4.84
C PRO A 169 -0.82 -6.32 3.48
N ASN A 170 -0.82 -5.38 2.52
CA ASN A 170 -0.29 -5.55 1.16
C ASN A 170 0.66 -4.41 0.82
N MET A 171 1.82 -4.73 0.26
CA MET A 171 2.85 -3.76 -0.09
C MET A 171 3.36 -4.04 -1.52
N PRO A 172 3.02 -3.20 -2.52
CA PRO A 172 2.08 -2.09 -2.44
C PRO A 172 0.62 -2.59 -2.26
N GLY A 173 -0.28 -1.68 -1.89
CA GLY A 173 -1.65 -2.02 -1.49
C GLY A 173 -2.57 -0.80 -1.41
N LYS A 174 -3.83 -1.01 -1.02
CA LYS A 174 -4.81 0.09 -0.87
C LYS A 174 -5.40 0.17 0.53
N GLU A 175 -5.07 -0.75 1.41
CA GLU A 175 -5.69 -0.90 2.72
C GLU A 175 -4.66 -0.77 3.81
N PHE A 176 -4.99 0.00 4.85
CA PHE A 176 -4.17 0.05 6.04
C PHE A 176 -4.96 0.38 7.30
N MET A 177 -4.36 0.17 8.46
CA MET A 177 -4.95 0.53 9.74
C MET A 177 -3.96 1.28 10.64
N VAL A 178 -4.50 2.19 11.46
CA VAL A 178 -3.79 2.87 12.55
C VAL A 178 -4.40 2.40 13.88
N THR A 179 -3.60 1.80 14.76
CA THR A 179 -4.03 1.08 15.97
C THR A 179 -3.32 1.57 17.23
N LEU A 180 -3.55 2.85 17.59
CA LEU A 180 -2.88 3.55 18.69
C LEU A 180 -3.65 3.49 20.03
N GLY A 181 -4.49 2.47 20.24
CA GLY A 181 -5.34 2.28 21.43
C GLY A 181 -4.67 1.65 22.66
N ALA A 182 -3.47 1.06 22.49
CA ALA A 182 -2.73 0.48 23.61
C ALA A 182 -2.24 1.55 24.61
N SER A 183 -2.12 1.18 25.89
CA SER A 183 -1.74 2.10 26.99
C SER A 183 -0.33 2.70 26.92
N LYS A 184 0.52 2.22 26.02
CA LYS A 184 1.85 2.80 25.77
C LYS A 184 1.79 4.05 24.88
N TRP A 185 0.68 4.24 24.16
CA TRP A 185 0.48 5.35 23.23
C TRP A 185 -0.09 6.59 23.94
N GLY A 186 -0.03 7.73 23.27
CA GLY A 186 -0.58 8.98 23.78
C GLY A 186 -2.10 8.88 24.00
N SER A 187 -2.59 9.60 25.02
CA SER A 187 -4.03 9.70 25.28
C SER A 187 -4.56 11.04 24.79
N ASP A 188 -5.79 11.03 24.27
CA ASP A 188 -6.54 12.26 23.98
C ASP A 188 -6.79 13.00 25.30
N PRO A 189 -6.31 14.25 25.45
CA PRO A 189 -6.55 15.04 26.66
C PRO A 189 -8.02 15.30 26.97
N ALA A 190 -8.90 15.28 25.97
CA ALA A 190 -10.32 15.57 26.15
C ALA A 190 -11.09 14.37 26.72
N THR A 191 -10.80 13.17 26.23
CA THR A 191 -11.53 11.95 26.60
C THR A 191 -10.77 11.04 27.56
N GLY A 192 -9.44 11.13 27.59
CA GLY A 192 -8.55 10.23 28.33
C GLY A 192 -8.35 8.87 27.66
N HIS A 193 -8.94 8.62 26.49
CA HIS A 193 -8.72 7.40 25.72
C HIS A 193 -7.35 7.42 25.04
N ASN A 194 -6.68 6.27 24.98
CA ASN A 194 -5.45 6.13 24.20
C ASN A 194 -5.79 6.14 22.72
N VAL A 195 -5.23 7.09 21.99
CA VAL A 195 -5.47 7.28 20.55
C VAL A 195 -4.19 7.70 19.81
N GLY A 196 -3.07 7.76 20.50
CA GLY A 196 -1.84 8.37 20.03
C GLY A 196 -1.82 9.89 20.15
N SER A 197 -0.62 10.46 20.29
CA SER A 197 -0.41 11.90 20.09
C SER A 197 -0.54 12.29 18.61
N ILE A 198 -0.56 13.58 18.31
CA ILE A 198 -0.51 14.09 16.93
C ILE A 198 0.68 13.50 16.17
N ASP A 199 1.89 13.54 16.75
CA ASP A 199 3.12 12.95 16.17
C ASP A 199 3.01 11.45 15.89
N GLN A 200 2.36 10.71 16.79
CA GLN A 200 2.18 9.27 16.63
C GLN A 200 1.15 8.95 15.54
N GLN A 201 0.05 9.71 15.47
CA GLN A 201 -0.95 9.54 14.42
C GLN A 201 -0.41 9.94 13.05
N SER A 202 0.26 11.10 12.93
CA SER A 202 0.79 11.58 11.65
C SER A 202 1.92 10.70 11.14
N GLY A 203 2.84 10.31 12.03
CA GLY A 203 3.92 9.38 11.74
C GLY A 203 3.40 8.02 11.28
N THR A 204 2.40 7.47 11.98
CA THR A 204 1.87 6.14 11.62
C THR A 204 1.04 6.18 10.34
N PHE A 205 0.11 7.13 10.22
CA PHE A 205 -0.71 7.23 9.02
C PHE A 205 0.14 7.39 7.76
N MET A 206 1.16 8.25 7.80
CA MET A 206 2.08 8.40 6.68
C MET A 206 2.90 7.14 6.44
N HIS A 207 3.38 6.46 7.49
CA HIS A 207 4.12 5.20 7.37
C HIS A 207 3.31 4.11 6.64
N GLU A 208 2.08 3.87 7.10
CA GLU A 208 1.23 2.83 6.52
C GLU A 208 0.75 3.20 5.10
N LEU A 209 0.50 4.49 4.82
CA LEU A 209 0.26 4.96 3.47
C LEU A 209 1.50 4.76 2.57
N GLY A 210 2.71 4.87 3.13
CA GLY A 210 3.96 4.59 2.41
C GLY A 210 4.06 3.14 1.97
N HIS A 211 3.65 2.19 2.82
CA HIS A 211 3.52 0.78 2.47
C HIS A 211 2.56 0.55 1.30
N ASN A 212 1.38 1.18 1.35
CA ASN A 212 0.43 1.15 0.23
C ASN A 212 1.04 1.69 -1.08
N LEU A 213 1.90 2.70 -0.98
CA LEU A 213 2.61 3.30 -2.11
C LEU A 213 3.92 2.58 -2.46
N GLY A 214 4.14 1.37 -1.93
CA GLY A 214 5.22 0.48 -2.33
C GLY A 214 6.56 0.70 -1.63
N LEU A 215 6.56 1.41 -0.50
CA LEU A 215 7.76 1.59 0.32
C LEU A 215 7.86 0.51 1.40
N ASP A 216 9.09 0.10 1.63
CA ASP A 216 9.46 -0.81 2.72
C ASP A 216 10.21 -0.04 3.82
N HIS A 217 10.51 -0.65 4.97
CA HIS A 217 11.16 0.05 6.09
C HIS A 217 12.57 0.62 5.77
N GLY A 218 13.20 0.12 4.72
CA GLY A 218 14.46 0.59 4.14
C GLY A 218 14.28 1.19 2.73
N GLY A 219 13.06 1.55 2.35
CA GLY A 219 12.69 2.10 1.05
C GLY A 219 12.31 1.03 0.05
N TRP A 220 13.21 0.11 -0.27
CA TRP A 220 12.98 -1.02 -1.19
C TRP A 220 13.26 -2.39 -0.56
N ASN A 221 13.61 -2.41 0.73
CA ASN A 221 13.89 -3.61 1.50
C ASN A 221 13.56 -3.38 2.97
N ASP A 222 13.49 -4.46 3.74
CA ASP A 222 13.13 -4.42 5.16
C ASP A 222 14.29 -4.05 6.11
N ILE A 223 15.44 -3.58 5.59
CA ILE A 223 16.56 -3.17 6.46
C ILE A 223 16.24 -1.81 7.09
N ASN A 224 15.84 -1.84 8.36
CA ASN A 224 15.38 -0.68 9.12
C ASN A 224 16.53 0.04 9.87
N CYS A 225 16.26 1.18 10.50
CA CYS A 225 17.20 1.98 11.28
C CYS A 225 18.48 2.40 10.57
N LYS A 226 18.47 2.42 9.22
CA LYS A 226 19.61 2.87 8.42
C LYS A 226 19.84 4.36 8.63
N PRO A 227 21.03 4.80 9.08
CA PRO A 227 21.27 6.22 9.36
C PRO A 227 21.33 7.09 8.09
N ASN A 228 21.45 6.46 6.91
CA ASN A 228 21.42 7.11 5.61
C ASN A 228 20.05 6.97 4.88
N TYR A 229 19.00 6.54 5.57
CA TYR A 229 17.64 6.48 5.02
C TYR A 229 16.69 7.33 5.87
N LEU A 230 16.47 8.56 5.42
CA LEU A 230 15.82 9.64 6.17
C LEU A 230 14.33 9.70 5.83
N SER A 231 13.56 8.73 6.28
CA SER A 231 12.16 8.55 5.90
C SER A 231 11.32 8.14 7.09
N VAL A 232 10.06 8.57 7.17
CA VAL A 232 9.09 8.05 8.15
C VAL A 232 8.92 6.52 8.10
N MET A 233 9.28 5.88 6.98
CA MET A 233 9.33 4.41 6.84
C MET A 233 10.41 3.75 7.71
N ASN A 234 11.45 4.50 8.07
CA ASN A 234 12.48 4.06 9.00
C ASN A 234 12.01 4.32 10.44
N TYR A 235 12.00 3.30 11.30
CA TYR A 235 11.47 3.40 12.66
C TYR A 235 12.19 4.46 13.51
N ALA A 236 13.48 4.74 13.25
CA ALA A 236 14.20 5.83 13.89
C ALA A 236 13.61 7.23 13.59
N TYR A 237 12.82 7.34 12.53
CA TYR A 237 12.17 8.53 12.00
C TYR A 237 10.64 8.40 11.95
N GLN A 238 10.05 7.30 12.40
CA GLN A 238 8.59 7.17 12.39
C GLN A 238 7.95 8.10 13.41
N MET A 239 8.61 8.33 14.56
CA MET A 239 8.10 9.16 15.67
C MET A 239 9.18 10.11 16.21
N SER A 240 8.77 11.17 16.89
CA SER A 240 9.70 12.15 17.48
C SER A 240 10.36 11.67 18.79
N SER A 241 10.12 10.43 19.21
CA SER A 241 10.63 9.86 20.46
C SER A 241 12.16 9.78 20.48
N LEU A 242 12.76 9.30 19.38
CA LEU A 242 14.21 9.23 19.23
C LEU A 242 14.77 10.53 18.67
N LEU A 243 14.16 11.02 17.59
CA LEU A 243 14.56 12.22 16.86
C LEU A 243 13.53 13.32 17.08
N GLY A 244 13.64 14.06 18.18
CA GLY A 244 12.68 15.09 18.60
C GLY A 244 12.35 16.18 17.56
N ASN A 245 13.27 16.45 16.62
CA ASN A 245 13.07 17.39 15.52
C ASN A 245 13.04 16.68 14.15
N ARG A 246 12.56 15.43 14.09
CA ARG A 246 12.39 14.75 12.81
C ARG A 246 11.39 15.51 11.93
N THR A 247 11.70 15.66 10.66
CA THR A 247 10.70 16.09 9.67
C THR A 247 9.79 14.91 9.37
N LEU A 248 8.47 15.11 9.37
CA LEU A 248 7.52 14.15 8.85
C LEU A 248 7.63 14.16 7.32
N ASP A 249 8.39 13.24 6.76
CA ASP A 249 8.74 13.23 5.34
C ASP A 249 9.13 11.81 4.90
N TYR A 250 8.95 11.52 3.61
CA TYR A 250 9.69 10.43 2.99
C TYR A 250 11.07 10.90 2.55
N SER A 251 11.99 9.97 2.31
CA SER A 251 13.34 10.32 1.89
C SER A 251 13.35 10.92 0.49
N ARG A 252 14.05 12.05 0.33
CA ARG A 252 14.15 12.80 -0.94
C ARG A 252 15.42 12.52 -1.73
N SER A 253 16.35 11.72 -1.20
CA SER A 253 17.67 11.56 -1.78
C SER A 253 18.29 10.21 -1.48
N VAL A 254 18.94 9.61 -2.48
CA VAL A 254 19.77 8.42 -2.30
C VAL A 254 21.11 8.84 -1.68
N LEU A 255 21.26 8.63 -0.38
CA LEU A 255 22.54 8.83 0.31
C LEU A 255 23.54 7.68 0.02
N PRO A 256 24.86 7.93 0.15
CA PRO A 256 25.89 6.93 -0.11
C PRO A 256 25.67 5.60 0.63
N LEU A 257 26.05 4.50 0.00
CA LEU A 257 26.06 3.17 0.62
C LEU A 257 26.99 3.16 1.84
N LEU A 258 26.48 2.71 2.98
CA LEU A 258 27.28 2.45 4.17
C LEU A 258 27.53 0.94 4.30
N ASN A 259 28.78 0.52 4.20
CA ASN A 259 29.18 -0.86 4.46
C ASN A 259 29.71 -0.95 5.88
N GLU A 260 29.01 -1.68 6.75
CA GLU A 260 29.35 -1.79 8.17
C GLU A 260 30.69 -2.47 8.46
N ASN A 261 31.30 -3.13 7.47
CA ASN A 261 32.66 -3.68 7.57
C ASN A 261 33.73 -2.72 7.04
N ASN A 262 33.33 -1.57 6.49
CA ASN A 262 34.26 -0.65 5.83
C ASN A 262 33.71 0.79 5.78
N LEU A 263 33.33 1.33 6.93
CA LEU A 263 32.81 2.69 7.04
C LEU A 263 33.93 3.73 6.88
N ASN A 264 33.56 4.89 6.34
CA ASN A 264 34.44 6.04 6.14
C ASN A 264 33.94 7.22 7.00
N GLU A 265 34.73 7.61 7.99
CA GLU A 265 34.35 8.69 8.90
C GLU A 265 34.36 10.07 8.25
N VAL A 266 35.28 10.29 7.29
CA VAL A 266 35.42 11.57 6.59
C VAL A 266 34.22 11.83 5.67
N GLU A 267 33.71 10.78 5.01
CA GLU A 267 32.53 10.88 4.15
C GLU A 267 31.22 10.93 4.95
N GLY A 268 31.17 10.23 6.09
CA GLY A 268 30.00 10.20 6.94
C GLY A 268 28.76 9.70 6.19
N LEU A 269 27.64 10.42 6.33
CA LEU A 269 26.38 10.11 5.66
C LEU A 269 26.25 10.71 4.25
N GLY A 270 27.20 11.55 3.81
CA GLY A 270 27.02 12.38 2.63
C GLY A 270 25.94 13.47 2.79
N MET A 271 25.80 14.32 1.76
CA MET A 271 24.84 15.44 1.75
C MET A 271 23.43 14.96 1.38
N SER A 272 22.43 15.30 2.19
CA SER A 272 21.01 15.11 1.85
C SER A 272 20.38 16.35 1.23
N THR A 273 19.17 16.17 0.71
CA THR A 273 18.26 17.28 0.37
C THR A 273 16.97 17.10 1.17
N PRO A 274 16.55 18.05 2.02
CA PRO A 274 17.29 19.25 2.42
C PRO A 274 18.59 18.91 3.16
N PRO A 275 19.59 19.82 3.20
CA PRO A 275 20.85 19.58 3.90
C PRO A 275 20.69 19.65 5.42
N ASN A 276 21.68 19.13 6.15
CA ASN A 276 21.76 19.15 7.63
C ASN A 276 20.61 18.42 8.33
N MET A 277 20.11 17.34 7.74
CA MET A 277 19.13 16.47 8.38
C MET A 277 19.79 15.70 9.53
N ILE A 278 19.09 15.59 10.66
CA ILE A 278 19.55 14.82 11.80
C ILE A 278 19.44 13.31 11.53
N SER A 279 20.38 12.54 12.05
CA SER A 279 20.36 11.08 12.00
C SER A 279 20.86 10.47 13.29
N ALA A 280 20.38 9.26 13.60
CA ALA A 280 20.78 8.47 14.74
C ALA A 280 21.48 7.19 14.27
N TYR A 281 22.52 6.76 15.00
CA TYR A 281 23.23 5.52 14.69
C TYR A 281 23.64 4.76 15.96
N GLY A 282 23.64 3.44 15.82
CA GLY A 282 24.08 2.46 16.79
C GLY A 282 25.58 2.15 16.73
N PRO A 283 26.03 1.11 17.44
CA PRO A 283 25.26 0.36 18.45
C PRO A 283 25.03 1.20 19.73
N PRO A 284 24.30 0.72 20.74
CA PRO A 284 24.14 1.46 22.00
C PRO A 284 25.49 1.79 22.70
N PRO A 285 25.65 2.98 23.32
CA PRO A 285 24.68 4.07 23.39
C PRO A 285 24.44 4.72 22.01
N ILE A 286 23.19 5.09 21.73
CA ILE A 286 22.81 5.72 20.46
C ILE A 286 23.49 7.09 20.35
N LYS A 287 24.03 7.37 19.17
CA LYS A 287 24.69 8.63 18.83
C LYS A 287 23.89 9.36 17.77
N PHE A 288 24.05 10.68 17.71
CA PHE A 288 23.38 11.53 16.74
C PHE A 288 24.41 12.23 15.88
N THR A 289 24.06 12.46 14.63
CA THR A 289 24.88 13.17 13.66
C THR A 289 23.99 13.96 12.70
N PHE A 290 24.61 14.67 11.76
CA PHE A 290 23.93 15.34 10.67
C PHE A 290 24.44 14.81 9.33
N THR A 291 23.60 14.88 8.31
CA THR A 291 24.04 14.68 6.93
C THR A 291 25.02 15.77 6.52
N GLY A 292 26.01 15.43 5.70
CA GLY A 292 26.94 16.39 5.12
C GLY A 292 28.16 16.70 5.97
N ILE A 293 28.30 16.07 7.14
CA ILE A 293 29.46 16.19 8.02
C ILE A 293 30.15 14.82 8.23
N PRO A 294 31.45 14.82 8.57
CA PRO A 294 32.13 13.63 9.04
C PRO A 294 31.45 13.03 10.28
N VAL A 295 31.54 11.71 10.45
CA VAL A 295 30.92 10.95 11.55
C VAL A 295 31.93 10.05 12.21
N ASP A 296 32.03 10.12 13.53
CA ASP A 296 32.89 9.27 14.37
C ASP A 296 32.23 7.89 14.55
N TRP A 297 32.40 7.02 13.55
CA TRP A 297 31.85 5.67 13.57
C TRP A 297 32.57 4.81 14.61
N SER A 298 33.86 5.04 14.83
CA SER A 298 34.73 4.25 15.70
C SER A 298 34.53 4.59 17.19
N ARG A 299 34.03 5.79 17.48
CA ARG A 299 33.81 6.38 18.81
C ARG A 299 35.10 6.65 19.56
N ASP A 300 36.12 7.10 18.84
CA ASP A 300 37.43 7.44 19.40
C ASP A 300 37.66 8.96 19.55
N ASP A 301 36.60 9.75 19.37
CA ASP A 301 36.56 11.21 19.36
C ASP A 301 37.30 11.85 18.16
N THR A 302 37.57 11.07 17.10
CA THR A 302 38.06 11.55 15.81
C THR A 302 37.10 11.22 14.66
N THR A 303 37.34 11.78 13.46
CA THR A 303 36.48 11.56 12.28
C THR A 303 37.32 11.31 11.03
N THR A 304 38.46 10.69 11.23
CA THR A 304 39.50 10.53 10.20
C THR A 304 39.73 9.08 9.79
N ASP A 305 39.06 8.15 10.45
CA ASP A 305 39.29 6.73 10.19
C ASP A 305 38.59 6.24 8.93
N LEU A 306 39.25 5.27 8.30
CA LEU A 306 38.76 4.54 7.13
C LEU A 306 38.71 3.07 7.47
N GLY A 307 37.70 2.35 6.95
CA GLY A 307 37.56 0.92 7.19
C GLY A 307 37.05 0.58 8.59
N VAL A 308 36.29 1.49 9.21
CA VAL A 308 35.71 1.26 10.53
C VAL A 308 34.65 0.17 10.45
N HIS A 309 34.66 -0.71 11.44
CA HIS A 309 33.67 -1.78 11.58
C HIS A 309 32.69 -1.41 12.69
N ALA A 310 31.43 -1.16 12.35
CA ALA A 310 30.41 -0.82 13.33
C ALA A 310 29.02 -1.21 12.83
N ASP A 311 28.21 -1.74 13.75
CA ASP A 311 26.81 -2.10 13.56
C ASP A 311 25.93 -0.86 13.81
N ILE A 312 25.80 -0.02 12.79
CA ILE A 312 25.31 1.36 12.87
C ILE A 312 23.80 1.47 12.78
N ASN A 313 23.08 0.43 12.35
CA ASN A 313 21.62 0.34 12.41
C ASN A 313 21.10 -0.42 13.65
N ASN A 314 21.97 -0.90 14.55
CA ASN A 314 21.58 -1.47 15.84
C ASN A 314 21.06 -0.40 16.81
N ILE A 315 19.74 -0.18 16.77
CA ILE A 315 18.99 0.75 17.62
C ILE A 315 17.84 -0.02 18.33
N PRO A 316 18.12 -0.79 19.40
CA PRO A 316 17.13 -1.68 20.01
C PRO A 316 15.93 -0.95 20.63
N SER A 317 16.06 0.34 20.95
CA SER A 317 14.93 1.15 21.45
C SER A 317 13.83 1.32 20.41
N GLU A 318 14.19 1.24 19.12
CA GLU A 318 13.26 1.32 17.99
C GLU A 318 13.00 -0.06 17.38
N GLY A 319 13.35 -1.16 18.07
CA GLY A 319 13.13 -2.52 17.57
C GLY A 319 14.20 -3.05 16.60
N CYS A 320 15.22 -2.24 16.27
CA CYS A 320 16.31 -2.64 15.40
C CYS A 320 17.42 -3.34 16.19
N LEU A 321 17.42 -4.67 16.17
CA LEU A 321 18.39 -5.50 16.88
C LEU A 321 19.73 -5.59 16.14
N ARG A 322 20.71 -6.22 16.77
CA ARG A 322 22.07 -6.40 16.25
C ARG A 322 22.08 -7.14 14.89
N SER A 323 22.61 -6.50 13.86
CA SER A 323 22.67 -7.00 12.48
C SER A 323 24.00 -6.74 11.76
N SER A 324 25.10 -6.67 12.53
CA SER A 324 26.46 -6.37 12.06
C SER A 324 26.88 -6.95 10.69
N GLY A 325 27.47 -6.07 9.88
CA GLY A 325 28.15 -6.38 8.63
C GLY A 325 27.30 -6.11 7.39
N GLU A 326 26.22 -5.35 7.53
CA GLU A 326 25.27 -5.06 6.47
C GLU A 326 25.75 -3.99 5.47
N ASN A 327 25.12 -4.00 4.31
CA ASN A 327 25.24 -2.96 3.30
C ASN A 327 23.98 -2.10 3.34
N LEU A 328 24.07 -0.93 3.95
CA LEU A 328 22.94 -0.03 4.17
C LEU A 328 22.86 0.95 3.00
N ALA A 329 22.05 0.62 2.00
CA ALA A 329 21.78 1.50 0.87
C ALA A 329 20.73 2.56 1.25
N GLY A 330 21.03 3.84 0.99
CA GLY A 330 20.03 4.91 1.02
C GLY A 330 19.01 4.74 -0.10
N TYR A 331 17.89 5.47 -0.01
CA TYR A 331 16.81 5.39 -1.00
C TYR A 331 16.08 6.73 -1.13
N ASN A 332 15.52 7.00 -2.31
CA ASN A 332 14.69 8.17 -2.57
C ASN A 332 13.25 7.70 -2.75
N ASP A 333 12.47 7.81 -1.69
CA ASP A 333 11.10 7.33 -1.62
C ASP A 333 10.18 8.10 -2.54
N TRP A 334 10.22 9.44 -2.50
CA TRP A 334 9.31 10.29 -3.28
C TRP A 334 9.42 10.03 -4.78
N ALA A 335 10.63 9.73 -5.26
CA ALA A 335 10.87 9.39 -6.67
C ALA A 335 10.50 7.94 -7.02
N SER A 336 10.12 7.12 -6.04
CA SER A 336 9.91 5.68 -6.17
C SER A 336 8.53 5.22 -5.70
N LEU A 337 7.63 6.15 -5.37
CA LEU A 337 6.25 5.83 -5.03
C LEU A 337 5.57 5.11 -6.19
N THR A 338 4.76 4.12 -5.86
CA THR A 338 3.92 3.38 -6.79
C THR A 338 2.50 3.91 -6.73
N PHE A 339 1.96 4.25 -7.89
CA PHE A 339 0.61 4.76 -8.08
C PHE A 339 -0.22 3.80 -8.95
N GLY A 340 -1.55 3.84 -8.85
CA GLY A 340 -2.46 3.02 -9.66
C GLY A 340 -2.60 1.56 -9.19
N ASP A 341 -3.19 0.71 -10.04
CA ASP A 341 -3.62 -0.63 -9.64
C ASP A 341 -2.44 -1.61 -9.45
N VAL A 342 -2.28 -2.04 -8.19
CA VAL A 342 -1.24 -2.97 -7.71
C VAL A 342 -1.59 -4.44 -7.93
N SER A 343 -2.73 -4.73 -8.54
CA SER A 343 -3.18 -6.11 -8.84
C SER A 343 -2.25 -6.85 -9.82
N ASN A 344 -1.38 -6.13 -10.55
CA ASN A 344 -0.33 -6.72 -11.37
C ASN A 344 1.00 -6.78 -10.60
N GLY A 345 1.19 -7.86 -9.85
CA GLY A 345 2.49 -8.27 -9.31
C GLY A 345 3.53 -8.52 -10.41
N THR A 346 4.08 -7.46 -10.99
CA THR A 346 5.37 -7.44 -11.65
C THR A 346 5.94 -6.03 -11.52
N GLY A 347 6.89 -5.86 -10.60
CA GLY A 347 7.78 -4.70 -10.61
C GLY A 347 8.36 -4.55 -12.02
N SER A 348 7.92 -3.51 -12.72
CA SER A 348 8.37 -3.23 -14.06
C SER A 348 8.48 -1.72 -14.20
N THR A 349 9.72 -1.23 -14.18
CA THR A 349 10.11 0.08 -14.71
C THR A 349 9.35 0.36 -16.01
N HIS A 350 8.39 1.29 -16.02
CA HIS A 350 7.70 1.70 -17.24
C HIS A 350 7.88 3.20 -17.44
N SER A 351 9.02 3.51 -18.07
CA SER A 351 9.09 4.58 -19.06
C SER A 351 7.90 4.48 -20.02
N GLY A 352 7.26 5.61 -20.30
CA GLY A 352 6.04 5.72 -21.09
C GLY A 352 5.89 4.72 -22.23
N ALA A 353 4.87 3.88 -22.11
CA ALA A 353 4.21 3.17 -23.20
C ALA A 353 2.80 2.87 -22.70
N GLY A 354 1.78 3.31 -23.46
CA GLY A 354 0.38 3.29 -23.05
C GLY A 354 -0.06 1.96 -22.43
N GLN A 355 -0.78 2.05 -21.32
CA GLN A 355 -1.37 0.89 -20.69
C GLN A 355 -2.44 0.29 -21.61
N LYS A 356 -2.34 -1.02 -21.79
CA LYS A 356 -3.08 -1.85 -22.75
C LYS A 356 -4.46 -2.19 -22.17
N GLU A 357 -5.53 -2.02 -22.95
CA GLU A 357 -6.85 -2.56 -22.61
C GLU A 357 -6.75 -4.06 -22.24
N PHE A 358 -7.44 -4.48 -21.17
CA PHE A 358 -7.52 -5.88 -20.76
C PHE A 358 -8.04 -6.72 -21.92
N THR A 359 -7.18 -7.57 -22.47
CA THR A 359 -7.58 -8.47 -23.55
C THR A 359 -8.33 -9.66 -22.98
N THR A 360 -9.09 -10.36 -23.82
CA THR A 360 -9.76 -11.61 -23.43
C THR A 360 -8.76 -12.64 -22.89
N GLU A 361 -7.50 -12.62 -23.34
CA GLU A 361 -6.43 -13.48 -22.83
C GLU A 361 -6.02 -13.10 -21.40
N ASP A 362 -5.98 -11.81 -21.08
CA ASP A 362 -5.64 -11.29 -19.74
C ASP A 362 -6.75 -11.65 -18.72
N LEU A 363 -8.02 -11.62 -19.15
CA LEU A 363 -9.17 -12.06 -18.37
C LEU A 363 -9.19 -13.58 -18.14
N ILE A 364 -8.79 -14.37 -19.15
CA ILE A 364 -8.65 -15.83 -19.01
C ILE A 364 -7.51 -16.15 -18.03
N GLY A 365 -6.39 -15.42 -18.10
CA GLY A 365 -5.28 -15.55 -17.14
C GLY A 365 -5.72 -15.33 -15.70
N HIS A 366 -6.49 -14.27 -15.43
CA HIS A 366 -7.02 -13.99 -14.09
C HIS A 366 -7.95 -15.09 -13.57
N ARG A 367 -8.83 -15.64 -14.42
CA ARG A 367 -9.70 -16.76 -14.04
C ARG A 367 -8.91 -18.01 -13.65
N ILE A 368 -7.82 -18.29 -14.38
CA ILE A 368 -6.95 -19.45 -14.12
C ILE A 368 -6.21 -19.25 -12.80
N LEU A 369 -5.70 -18.05 -12.52
CA LEU A 369 -5.00 -17.73 -11.27
C LEU A 369 -5.91 -17.90 -10.05
N LEU A 370 -7.15 -17.39 -10.10
CA LEU A 370 -8.13 -17.59 -9.03
C LEU A 370 -8.43 -19.09 -8.81
N TRP A 371 -8.52 -19.86 -9.90
CA TRP A 371 -8.74 -21.29 -9.83
C TRP A 371 -7.51 -22.07 -9.29
N GLU A 372 -6.30 -21.63 -9.60
CA GLU A 372 -5.06 -22.14 -9.04
C GLU A 372 -4.99 -21.89 -7.53
N SER A 373 -5.38 -20.70 -7.07
CA SER A 373 -5.50 -20.40 -5.63
C SER A 373 -6.50 -21.32 -4.93
N ILE A 374 -7.66 -21.59 -5.54
CA ILE A 374 -8.63 -22.56 -5.02
C ILE A 374 -8.00 -23.95 -4.96
N LYS A 375 -7.28 -24.39 -5.99
CA LYS A 375 -6.61 -25.69 -6.00
C LYS A 375 -5.58 -25.81 -4.88
N ASP A 376 -4.76 -24.79 -4.66
CA ASP A 376 -3.71 -24.83 -3.64
C ASP A 376 -4.29 -24.86 -2.22
N LEU A 377 -5.41 -24.18 -1.99
CA LEU A 377 -6.17 -24.24 -0.74
C LEU A 377 -6.94 -25.57 -0.57
N ALA A 378 -7.40 -26.13 -1.69
CA ALA A 378 -8.10 -27.39 -1.78
C ALA A 378 -7.16 -28.60 -1.60
N TYR A 379 -5.86 -28.43 -1.86
CA TYR A 379 -4.85 -29.47 -1.73
C TYR A 379 -4.42 -29.61 -0.27
N PRO A 380 -4.72 -30.72 0.40
CA PRO A 380 -4.14 -30.98 1.72
C PRO A 380 -2.62 -31.14 1.58
N VAL A 381 -1.87 -30.27 2.27
CA VAL A 381 -0.41 -30.31 2.36
C VAL A 381 0.03 -31.72 2.77
N ASN A 382 0.68 -32.42 1.82
CA ASN A 382 1.54 -33.60 1.96
C ASN A 382 1.08 -34.72 2.94
N PRO A 383 0.79 -35.95 2.47
CA PRO A 383 0.28 -37.06 3.31
C PRO A 383 1.23 -37.51 4.44
N ILE A 384 2.45 -36.97 4.51
CA ILE A 384 3.43 -37.22 5.56
C ILE A 384 2.99 -36.65 6.93
N TYR A 385 2.04 -35.70 6.97
CA TYR A 385 1.59 -35.05 8.20
C TYR A 385 0.29 -35.60 8.81
N TYR A 386 -0.41 -36.53 8.14
CA TYR A 386 -1.62 -37.15 8.68
C TYR A 386 -1.36 -38.62 9.06
N ASN A 387 -1.44 -38.91 10.36
CA ASN A 387 -1.45 -40.29 10.87
C ASN A 387 -2.84 -40.92 10.63
N PHE A 388 -3.10 -41.36 9.39
CA PHE A 388 -4.34 -42.06 9.06
C PHE A 388 -4.38 -43.40 9.82
N SER A 389 -5.38 -43.57 10.67
CA SER A 389 -5.52 -44.75 11.54
C SER A 389 -6.39 -45.84 10.88
N ASN A 390 -7.09 -45.51 9.80
CA ASN A 390 -8.08 -46.36 9.15
C ASN A 390 -7.87 -46.43 7.61
N PRO A 391 -7.81 -47.63 7.01
CA PRO A 391 -7.72 -47.81 5.55
C PRO A 391 -8.82 -47.10 4.74
N THR A 392 -10.02 -46.92 5.31
CA THR A 392 -11.13 -46.22 4.66
C THR A 392 -10.89 -44.72 4.55
N GLU A 393 -10.18 -44.12 5.51
CA GLU A 393 -9.80 -42.70 5.47
C GLU A 393 -8.77 -42.44 4.37
N VAL A 394 -7.83 -43.38 4.19
CA VAL A 394 -6.84 -43.33 3.10
C VAL A 394 -7.52 -43.46 1.74
N GLN A 395 -8.49 -44.38 1.59
CA GLN A 395 -9.24 -44.52 0.34
C GLN A 395 -10.09 -43.29 0.03
N ASN A 396 -10.78 -42.72 1.02
CA ASN A 396 -11.56 -41.49 0.84
C ASN A 396 -10.66 -40.31 0.47
N TYR A 397 -9.50 -40.16 1.11
CA TYR A 397 -8.52 -39.12 0.78
C TYR A 397 -7.97 -39.26 -0.66
N GLN A 398 -7.61 -40.49 -1.06
CA GLN A 398 -7.14 -40.76 -2.42
C GLN A 398 -8.22 -40.51 -3.48
N LEU A 399 -9.47 -40.88 -3.18
CA LEU A 399 -10.61 -40.64 -4.06
C LEU A 399 -10.91 -39.14 -4.20
N THR A 400 -10.88 -38.38 -3.10
CA THR A 400 -11.04 -36.93 -3.10
C THR A 400 -9.94 -36.25 -3.92
N ASN A 401 -8.67 -36.65 -3.76
CA ASN A 401 -7.57 -36.10 -4.55
C ASN A 401 -7.64 -36.43 -6.04
N ALA A 402 -8.13 -37.61 -6.41
CA ALA A 402 -8.35 -37.98 -7.80
C ALA A 402 -9.48 -37.13 -8.43
N ILE A 403 -10.59 -36.95 -7.70
CA ILE A 403 -11.71 -36.12 -8.12
C ILE A 403 -11.27 -34.65 -8.25
N LEU A 404 -10.44 -34.13 -7.35
CA LEU A 404 -9.93 -32.76 -7.40
C LEU A 404 -9.03 -32.51 -8.62
N ASN A 405 -8.14 -33.45 -8.95
CA ASN A 405 -7.27 -33.31 -10.10
C ASN A 405 -8.03 -33.39 -11.43
N ASP A 406 -9.02 -34.29 -11.54
CA ASP A 406 -9.89 -34.35 -12.72
C ASP A 406 -10.78 -33.11 -12.82
N THR A 407 -11.28 -32.58 -11.70
CA THR A 407 -12.06 -31.34 -11.65
C THR A 407 -11.21 -30.13 -12.03
N TYR A 408 -9.94 -30.09 -11.60
CA TYR A 408 -9.00 -29.03 -11.94
C TYR A 408 -8.76 -28.93 -13.44
N ASN A 409 -8.39 -30.04 -14.08
CA ASN A 409 -8.10 -30.06 -15.51
C ASN A 409 -9.34 -29.71 -16.35
N ASN A 410 -10.52 -30.16 -15.93
CA ASN A 410 -11.77 -29.84 -16.59
C ASN A 410 -12.13 -28.35 -16.43
N MET A 411 -11.99 -27.79 -15.23
CA MET A 411 -12.29 -26.38 -14.97
C MET A 411 -11.33 -25.45 -15.72
N THR A 412 -10.03 -25.71 -15.70
CA THR A 412 -9.05 -24.94 -16.48
C THR A 412 -9.43 -24.91 -17.96
N ASN A 413 -9.87 -26.05 -18.51
CA ASN A 413 -10.36 -26.11 -19.89
C ASN A 413 -11.65 -25.29 -20.11
N LEU A 414 -12.61 -25.29 -19.18
CA LEU A 414 -13.82 -24.47 -19.29
C LEU A 414 -13.50 -22.96 -19.23
N LEU A 415 -12.55 -22.55 -18.38
CA LEU A 415 -12.12 -21.17 -18.25
C LEU A 415 -11.35 -20.68 -19.49
N VAL A 416 -10.42 -21.51 -20.01
CA VAL A 416 -9.68 -21.24 -21.25
C VAL A 416 -10.63 -21.15 -22.46
N THR A 417 -11.66 -21.99 -22.51
CA THR A 417 -12.65 -21.98 -23.60
C THR A 417 -13.83 -21.02 -23.37
N SER A 418 -13.76 -20.19 -22.32
CA SER A 418 -14.80 -19.20 -21.94
C SER A 418 -16.21 -19.78 -21.81
N GLN A 419 -16.33 -21.04 -21.39
CA GLN A 419 -17.62 -21.67 -21.09
C GLN A 419 -18.09 -21.34 -19.67
N LEU A 420 -18.29 -20.04 -19.39
CA LEU A 420 -18.44 -19.51 -18.03
C LEU A 420 -19.63 -20.08 -17.25
N LYS A 421 -20.75 -20.35 -17.92
CA LYS A 421 -21.93 -21.01 -17.30
C LYS A 421 -21.61 -22.43 -16.85
N ASN A 422 -20.82 -23.16 -17.63
CA ASN A 422 -20.40 -24.52 -17.29
C ASN A 422 -19.37 -24.48 -16.14
N ALA A 423 -18.47 -23.49 -16.15
CA ALA A 423 -17.51 -23.28 -15.07
C ALA A 423 -18.22 -22.99 -13.74
N ILE A 424 -19.21 -22.08 -13.72
CA ILE A 424 -20.02 -21.79 -12.53
C ILE A 424 -20.71 -23.05 -11.98
N ASN A 425 -21.33 -23.84 -12.86
CA ASN A 425 -22.00 -25.08 -12.43
C ASN A 425 -20.99 -26.05 -11.79
N GLN A 426 -19.83 -26.22 -12.41
CA GLN A 426 -18.79 -27.12 -11.89
C GLN A 426 -18.18 -26.60 -10.57
N THR A 427 -18.06 -25.29 -10.37
CA THR A 427 -17.59 -24.70 -9.10
C THR A 427 -18.59 -24.93 -7.99
N ASN A 428 -19.89 -24.79 -8.28
CA ASN A 428 -20.96 -25.09 -7.33
C ASN A 428 -21.02 -26.58 -6.96
N GLU A 429 -20.84 -27.48 -7.92
CA GLU A 429 -20.74 -28.92 -7.65
C GLU A 429 -19.56 -29.25 -6.73
N LEU A 430 -18.40 -28.63 -6.97
CA LEU A 430 -17.22 -28.82 -6.12
C LEU A 430 -17.43 -28.24 -4.71
N LYS A 431 -18.09 -27.09 -4.61
CA LYS A 431 -18.46 -26.47 -3.32
C LYS A 431 -19.34 -27.41 -2.48
N GLU A 432 -20.32 -28.08 -3.07
CA GLU A 432 -21.15 -29.05 -2.33
C GLU A 432 -20.36 -30.27 -1.84
N LEU A 433 -19.37 -30.72 -2.61
CA LEU A 433 -18.46 -31.80 -2.17
C LEU A 433 -17.58 -31.37 -0.99
N TYR A 434 -17.11 -30.11 -0.97
CA TYR A 434 -16.30 -29.57 0.13
C TYR A 434 -17.06 -29.32 1.42
N LYS A 435 -18.38 -29.07 1.38
CA LYS A 435 -19.18 -28.96 2.61
C LYS A 435 -19.11 -30.21 3.50
N VAL A 436 -18.79 -31.36 2.92
CA VAL A 436 -18.66 -32.64 3.65
C VAL A 436 -17.34 -32.74 4.41
N THR A 437 -16.33 -31.92 4.09
CA THR A 437 -14.99 -31.97 4.72
C THR A 437 -14.85 -31.08 5.96
N ASN A 438 -15.86 -30.27 6.28
CA ASN A 438 -15.84 -29.26 7.36
C ASN A 438 -14.76 -28.15 7.20
N ASP A 439 -14.15 -28.03 6.01
CA ASP A 439 -13.22 -26.95 5.68
C ASP A 439 -13.95 -25.81 4.96
N THR A 440 -13.98 -24.63 5.58
CA THR A 440 -14.71 -23.47 5.08
C THR A 440 -13.88 -22.56 4.19
N LYS A 441 -12.54 -22.70 4.18
CA LYS A 441 -11.65 -21.79 3.43
C LYS A 441 -11.83 -21.95 1.92
N PRO A 442 -11.79 -23.16 1.33
CA PRO A 442 -12.00 -23.32 -0.12
C PRO A 442 -13.40 -22.86 -0.58
N ILE A 443 -14.41 -22.95 0.29
CA ILE A 443 -15.80 -22.59 -0.01
C ILE A 443 -15.94 -21.08 -0.27
N TRP A 444 -15.28 -20.25 0.54
CA TRP A 444 -15.30 -18.79 0.36
C TRP A 444 -14.68 -18.35 -0.98
N TYR A 445 -13.53 -18.93 -1.35
CA TYR A 445 -12.89 -18.64 -2.64
C TYR A 445 -13.73 -19.13 -3.83
N MET A 446 -14.39 -20.27 -3.69
CA MET A 446 -15.34 -20.76 -4.71
C MET A 446 -16.54 -19.82 -4.88
N ASP A 447 -17.05 -19.22 -3.81
CA ASP A 447 -18.13 -18.22 -3.88
C ASP A 447 -17.70 -16.92 -4.58
N ASN A 448 -16.49 -16.46 -4.32
CA ASN A 448 -15.91 -15.32 -5.04
C ASN A 448 -15.71 -15.64 -6.52
N MET A 449 -15.20 -16.83 -6.87
CA MET A 449 -15.03 -17.23 -8.27
C MET A 449 -16.38 -17.31 -9.01
N VAL A 450 -17.42 -17.87 -8.38
CA VAL A 450 -18.78 -17.89 -8.96
C VAL A 450 -19.27 -16.46 -9.20
N THR A 451 -19.09 -15.57 -8.24
CA THR A 451 -19.50 -14.16 -8.34
C THR A 451 -18.78 -13.45 -9.49
N VAL A 452 -17.46 -13.63 -9.62
CA VAL A 452 -16.65 -13.06 -10.71
C VAL A 452 -17.09 -13.61 -12.07
N LEU A 453 -17.30 -14.93 -12.20
CA LEU A 453 -17.73 -15.54 -13.46
C LEU A 453 -19.15 -15.12 -13.86
N GLN A 454 -20.04 -14.90 -12.89
CA GLN A 454 -21.41 -14.42 -13.14
C GLN A 454 -21.44 -12.99 -13.65
N LYS A 455 -20.56 -12.12 -13.14
CA LYS A 455 -20.42 -10.73 -13.60
C LYS A 455 -19.88 -10.62 -15.04
N GLN A 456 -19.32 -11.69 -15.59
CA GLN A 456 -18.69 -11.73 -16.91
C GLN A 456 -19.54 -12.42 -17.99
N ILE A 457 -20.74 -12.89 -17.64
CA ILE A 457 -21.74 -13.47 -18.55
C ILE A 457 -22.80 -12.41 -18.82
#